data_AF-A0A816S8U6-F1
#
_entry.id   AF-A0A816S8U6-F1
#
_cell.length_a   1.000
_cell.length_b   1.000
_cell.length_c   1.000
_cell.angle_alpha   90.00
_cell.angle_beta   90.00
_cell.angle_gamma   90.00
#
_symmetry.space_group_name_H-M   'P 1'
#
loop_
_entity.id
_entity.type
_entity.pdbx_description
1 polymer ?
#
loop_
_entity_poly.entity_id
_entity_poly.type
_entity_poly.pdbx_seq_one_letter_code
_entity_poly.pdbx_strand_id
1 'polypeptide(L)' 'MVPTASELFGLENFGIIYSFMILGNPIGAVFFSGLVAGRLYDAEATRQGSSTCY' A
#
# COMPACT_ATOMS: atom_id res chain seq x y z
N MET A 1 -5.45 0.60 -17.27
CA MET A 1 -4.01 0.27 -17.22
C MET A 1 -3.57 -0.74 -18.29
N VAL A 2 -4.47 -1.52 -18.89
CA VAL A 2 -4.13 -2.49 -19.97
C VAL A 2 -3.47 -1.83 -21.20
N PRO A 3 -4.02 -0.76 -21.84
CA PRO A 3 -3.38 -0.20 -23.03
C PRO A 3 -2.04 0.49 -22.72
N THR A 4 -1.97 1.19 -21.58
CA THR A 4 -0.76 1.91 -21.14
C THR A 4 0.42 0.98 -20.88
N ALA A 5 0.21 -0.20 -20.28
CA ALA A 5 1.28 -1.16 -20.05
C ALA A 5 1.78 -1.79 -21.36
N SER A 6 0.92 -2.03 -22.34
CA SER A 6 1.31 -2.54 -23.66
C SER A 6 2.06 -1.50 -24.50
N GLU A 7 1.69 -0.23 -24.42
CA GLU A 7 2.35 0.86 -25.16
C GLU A 7 3.72 1.23 -24.57
N LEU A 8 3.86 1.24 -23.23
CA LEU A 8 5.09 1.68 -22.58
C LEU A 8 6.18 0.59 -22.54
N PHE A 9 5.79 -0.68 -22.45
CA PHE A 9 6.72 -1.79 -22.24
C PHE A 9 6.70 -2.85 -23.35
N GLY A 10 5.83 -2.70 -24.35
CA GLY A 10 5.67 -3.67 -25.42
C GLY A 10 4.95 -4.95 -24.97
N LEU A 11 4.63 -5.80 -25.95
CA LEU A 11 3.81 -7.00 -25.74
C LEU A 11 4.60 -8.22 -25.25
N GLU A 12 5.93 -8.23 -25.38
CA GLU A 12 6.75 -9.41 -25.07
C GLU A 12 6.67 -9.82 -23.59
N ASN A 13 6.66 -8.84 -22.68
CA ASN A 13 6.62 -9.09 -21.23
C ASN A 13 5.36 -8.51 -20.56
N PHE A 14 4.30 -8.26 -21.35
CA PHE A 14 3.09 -7.58 -20.88
C PHE A 14 2.44 -8.26 -19.66
N GLY A 15 2.35 -9.59 -19.67
CA GLY A 15 1.73 -10.35 -18.58
C GLY A 15 2.42 -10.13 -17.23
N ILE A 16 3.75 -10.18 -17.21
CA ILE A 16 4.54 -10.03 -15.97
C ILE A 16 4.43 -8.60 -15.44
N ILE A 17 4.57 -7.61 -16.32
CA ILE A 17 4.53 -6.18 -15.96
C ILE A 17 3.14 -5.79 -15.47
N TYR A 18 2.09 -6.29 -16.13
CA TYR A 18 0.70 -6.06 -15.74
C TYR A 18 0.39 -6.65 -14.37
N SER A 19 0.84 -7.89 -14.10
CA SER A 19 0.71 -8.49 -12.76
C SER A 19 1.42 -7.68 -11.69
N PHE A 20 2.62 -7.14 -11.97
CA PHE A 20 3.38 -6.33 -11.02
C PHE A 20 2.70 -4.97 -10.74
N MET A 21 2.16 -4.32 -11.77
CA MET A 21 1.39 -3.07 -11.62
C MET A 21 0.12 -3.27 -10.79
N ILE A 22 -0.62 -4.37 -11.01
CA ILE A 22 -1.80 -4.69 -10.20
C ILE A 22 -1.41 -4.95 -8.75
N LEU A 23 -0.31 -5.66 -8.51
CA LEU A 23 0.17 -5.98 -7.17
C LEU A 23 0.53 -4.72 -6.35
N GLY A 24 0.91 -3.63 -7.03
CA GLY A 24 1.19 -2.35 -6.37
C GLY A 24 0.02 -1.80 -5.56
N ASN A 25 -1.23 -2.06 -5.97
CA ASN A 25 -2.42 -1.57 -5.27
C ASN A 25 -2.61 -2.24 -3.89
N PRO A 26 -2.72 -3.59 -3.78
CA PRO A 26 -2.81 -4.24 -2.47
C PRO A 26 -1.55 -4.04 -1.62
N ILE A 27 -0.35 -4.00 -2.22
CA ILE A 27 0.89 -3.71 -1.46
C ILE A 27 0.84 -2.31 -0.87
N GLY A 28 0.47 -1.31 -1.65
CA GLY A 28 0.32 0.06 -1.18
C GLY A 28 -0.74 0.18 -0.09
N ALA A 29 -1.88 -0.50 -0.25
CA ALA A 29 -2.93 -0.54 0.76
C ALA A 29 -2.43 -1.13 2.09
N VAL A 30 -1.73 -2.27 2.07
CA VAL A 30 -1.17 -2.87 3.29
C VAL A 30 -0.09 -1.98 3.90
N PHE A 31 0.76 -1.38 3.09
CA PHE A 31 1.84 -0.52 3.57
C PHE A 31 1.30 0.76 4.24
N PHE A 32 0.42 1.50 3.58
CA PHE A 32 -0.11 2.75 4.11
C PHE A 32 -1.20 2.54 5.17
N SER A 33 -2.15 1.64 4.93
CA SER A 33 -3.27 1.42 5.86
C SER A 33 -2.95 0.46 7.00
N GLY A 34 -2.11 -0.54 6.77
CA GLY A 34 -1.75 -1.50 7.81
C GLY A 34 -0.57 -0.99 8.62
N LEU A 35 0.57 -0.79 7.96
CA LEU A 35 1.81 -0.45 8.64
C LEU A 35 1.82 1.01 9.11
N VAL A 36 1.64 1.98 8.21
CA VAL A 36 1.75 3.41 8.57
C VAL A 36 0.63 3.84 9.50
N ALA A 37 -0.64 3.59 9.14
CA ALA A 37 -1.76 3.97 9.99
C ALA A 37 -1.79 3.19 11.31
N GLY A 38 -1.41 1.91 11.32
CA GLY A 38 -1.29 1.12 12.56
C GLY A 38 -0.20 1.67 13.49
N ARG A 39 0.98 1.99 12.96
CA ARG A 39 2.07 2.61 13.75
C ARG A 39 1.69 3.99 14.27
N LEU A 40 0.97 4.78 13.48
CA LEU A 40 0.45 6.07 13.92
C LEU A 40 -0.59 5.91 15.03
N TYR A 41 -1.51 4.96 14.90
CA TYR A 41 -2.49 4.65 15.93
C TYR A 41 -1.81 4.21 17.24
N ASP A 42 -0.85 3.28 17.18
CA ASP A 42 -0.09 2.82 18.36
C ASP A 42 0.70 3.97 19.00
N ALA A 43 1.27 4.86 18.19
CA ALA A 43 1.99 6.03 18.69
C ALA A 43 1.05 7.00 19.43
N GLU A 44 -0.14 7.26 18.87
CA GLU A 44 -1.14 8.11 19.53
C GLU A 44 -1.74 7.43 20.76
N ALA A 45 -1.97 6.11 20.72
CA ALA A 45 -2.43 5.33 21.86
C ALA A 45 -1.40 5.34 23.00
N THR A 46 -0.11 5.25 22.68
CA THR A 46 0.97 5.37 23.68
C THR A 46 1.07 6.77 24.26
N ARG A 47 0.85 7.81 23.44
CA ARG A 47 0.82 9.21 23.89
C ARG A 47 -0.40 9.50 24.77
N GLN A 48 -1.56 8.93 24.45
CA GLN A 48 -2.80 9.07 25.21
C GLN A 48 -2.88 8.13 26.42
N GLY A 49 -2.08 7.06 26.46
CA GLY A 49 -1.96 6.11 27.58
C GLY A 49 -1.42 6.73 28.89
N SER A 50 -1.06 8.01 28.89
CA SER A 50 -0.77 8.79 30.10
C SER A 50 -1.95 9.65 30.60
N SER A 51 -3.04 9.76 29.84
CA SER A 51 -4.23 10.55 30.21
C SER A 51 -5.46 9.65 30.35
N THR A 52 -5.67 9.26 31.61
CA THR A 52 -6.99 9.04 32.26
C THR A 52 -7.93 8.00 31.65
N CYS A 53 -7.87 6.80 32.22
CA CYS A 53 -9.09 6.17 32.74
C CYS A 53 -8.98 6.09 34.27
N TYR A 54 -9.91 6.77 34.95
CA TYR A 54 -10.39 6.47 36.30
C TYR A 54 -11.55 5.48 36.18
#